data_AF-A0A100WDN1-F1
#
_entry.id   AF-A0A100WDN1-F1
#
_cell.length_a   1.000
_cell.length_b   1.000
_cell.length_c   1.000
_cell.angle_alpha   90.00
_cell.angle_beta   90.00
_cell.angle_gamma   90.00
#
_symmetry.space_group_name_H-M   'P 1'
#
loop_
_entity.id
_entity.type
_entity.pdbx_description
1 polymer ?
#
loop_
_entity_poly.entity_id
_entity_poly.type
_entity_poly.pdbx_seq_one_letter_code
_entity_poly.pdbx_strand_id
1 'polypeptide(L)'
;MNPKDRSRKKAGAYGAERIKQRELRRVETPMDLTLLEIDTIEAIASHEVIYQLAAVLPVHEPGTPGRRPHYPPWVHVLHKALAGVLGSHSKAARAMAHPTYWRTIRHRAAKHQPPRAPRRPPQRWHHNYAQRLLDEYTDKLLDTFRLLARRLARELGCLDPDAGVSHTSPARGQYVVGDGTVVAAPVRKATADHWAEQGGRHVHAGIEAQNGDSDTEFRYGTKFAMLSTRPDTIRNNRVILDVDAVPAGKGYGGEARVALDMIDRVVADADVRCDGVCYDGAFRGKHIDRAMKLGLTVLSPMHDSTRVPTAFARLECSCGDVHDLWTEDGRICERQILDAGDRHMQPCPVAKIYPRGNADDSHRWYIEFATPSCGTVHRTRIDTTDADRSCGYNRAEHLRQHVKTDDRGSVYDRCYGWREDSESLNNTLDRTLYGGRMIAFAAVRQLTVMLGFALGRNAIAAYLHRRRHPEERTA
;
A
#
# COMPACT_ATOMS: atom_id res chain seq x y z
N MET A 1 24.91 -10.65 -28.23
CA MET A 1 23.81 -9.64 -28.24
C MET A 1 24.12 -8.54 -27.24
N ASN A 2 24.18 -7.30 -27.69
CA ASN A 2 24.62 -6.14 -26.89
C ASN A 2 23.62 -5.85 -25.74
N PRO A 3 24.07 -5.58 -24.50
CA PRO A 3 23.18 -5.26 -23.36
C PRO A 3 22.18 -4.13 -23.64
N LYS A 4 22.51 -3.21 -24.56
CA LYS A 4 21.60 -2.14 -24.99
C LYS A 4 20.40 -2.64 -25.81
N ASP A 5 20.52 -3.75 -26.54
CA ASP A 5 19.42 -4.30 -27.34
C ASP A 5 18.41 -5.10 -26.51
N ARG A 6 18.83 -5.66 -25.35
CA ARG A 6 17.92 -6.31 -24.39
C ARG A 6 17.03 -5.31 -23.65
N SER A 7 17.51 -4.08 -23.42
CA SER A 7 16.74 -2.99 -22.81
C SER A 7 15.59 -2.53 -23.71
N ARG A 8 15.81 -2.44 -25.03
CA ARG A 8 14.78 -2.02 -26.00
C ARG A 8 13.65 -3.03 -26.18
N LYS A 9 13.94 -4.34 -26.16
CA LYS A 9 12.89 -5.38 -26.29
C LYS A 9 11.99 -5.54 -25.06
N LYS A 10 12.47 -5.18 -23.85
CA LYS A 10 11.66 -5.24 -22.61
C LYS A 10 10.61 -4.12 -22.48
N ALA A 11 10.73 -3.03 -23.23
CA ALA A 11 9.76 -1.92 -23.19
C ALA A 11 8.39 -2.26 -23.81
N GLY A 12 8.33 -3.25 -24.71
CA GLY A 12 7.09 -3.63 -25.41
C GLY A 12 6.20 -4.63 -24.67
N ALA A 13 6.72 -5.35 -23.67
CA ALA A 13 6.02 -6.50 -23.08
C ALA A 13 4.95 -6.13 -22.02
N TYR A 14 4.91 -4.87 -21.57
CA TYR A 14 3.99 -4.43 -20.50
C TYR A 14 3.06 -3.28 -20.87
N GLY A 15 3.08 -2.75 -22.10
CA GLY A 15 2.19 -1.64 -22.53
C GLY A 15 2.28 -0.33 -21.71
N ALA A 16 3.04 -0.34 -20.61
CA ALA A 16 3.51 0.79 -19.86
C ALA A 16 4.85 1.20 -20.46
N GLU A 17 4.81 1.90 -21.60
CA GLU A 17 5.84 2.92 -21.80
C GLU A 17 5.91 3.71 -20.51
N ARG A 18 7.04 3.63 -19.80
CA ARG A 18 7.33 4.37 -18.56
C ARG A 18 6.69 5.74 -18.73
N ILE A 19 5.57 5.98 -18.03
CA ILE A 19 4.96 7.30 -18.03
C ILE A 19 6.08 8.17 -17.47
N LYS A 20 6.70 8.97 -18.34
CA LYS A 20 7.74 9.91 -17.93
C LYS A 20 7.07 11.08 -17.22
N GLN A 21 6.40 10.78 -16.12
CA GLN A 21 5.73 11.77 -15.28
C GLN A 21 6.75 12.77 -14.73
N ARG A 22 8.02 12.36 -14.59
CA ARG A 22 9.16 13.23 -14.30
C ARG A 22 9.39 14.33 -15.35
N GLU A 23 9.10 14.06 -16.63
CA GLU A 23 9.18 15.04 -17.72
C GLU A 23 7.88 15.85 -17.84
N LEU A 24 6.71 15.22 -17.63
CA LEU A 24 5.40 15.88 -17.75
C LEU A 24 5.04 16.78 -16.56
N ARG A 25 5.64 16.57 -15.38
CA ARG A 25 5.45 17.40 -14.17
C ARG A 25 6.77 17.53 -13.42
N ARG A 26 7.74 18.23 -14.01
CA ARG A 26 8.95 18.68 -13.30
C ARG A 26 8.54 19.79 -12.33
N VAL A 27 7.92 19.41 -11.21
CA VAL A 27 7.59 20.34 -10.12
C VAL A 27 8.87 20.59 -9.35
N GLU A 28 9.25 21.86 -9.20
CA GLU A 28 10.29 22.28 -8.24
C GLU A 28 10.00 21.62 -6.90
N THR A 29 10.93 20.79 -6.43
CA THR A 29 10.85 20.21 -5.08
C THR A 29 11.64 21.18 -4.19
N PRO A 30 11.00 22.15 -3.51
CA PRO A 30 11.71 23.37 -3.09
C PRO A 30 12.68 23.16 -1.93
N MET A 31 12.69 21.97 -1.29
CA MET A 31 13.58 21.69 -0.18
C MET A 31 14.13 20.26 -0.28
N ASP A 32 15.44 20.13 -0.13
CA ASP A 32 16.08 18.83 0.09
C ASP A 32 15.71 18.33 1.49
N LEU A 33 14.63 17.55 1.59
CA LEU A 33 14.10 16.99 2.84
C LEU A 33 14.89 15.75 3.31
N THR A 34 16.19 15.73 3.07
CA THR A 34 17.08 14.66 3.52
C THR A 34 17.47 14.94 4.98
N LEU A 35 16.91 14.15 5.91
CA LEU A 35 17.18 14.30 7.33
C LEU A 35 18.56 13.77 7.70
N LEU A 36 19.27 14.47 8.59
CA LEU A 36 20.43 13.92 9.26
C LEU A 36 20.00 12.83 10.26
N GLU A 37 20.97 12.04 10.74
CA GLU A 37 20.69 10.99 11.73
C GLU A 37 20.06 11.57 13.01
N ILE A 38 20.55 12.71 13.49
CA ILE A 38 19.99 13.37 14.67
C ILE A 38 18.56 13.86 14.43
N ASP A 39 18.25 14.44 13.27
CA ASP A 39 16.88 14.84 12.92
C ASP A 39 15.94 13.64 12.86
N THR A 40 16.43 12.49 12.38
CA THR A 40 15.65 11.25 12.32
C THR A 40 15.33 10.74 13.74
N ILE A 41 16.32 10.79 14.64
CA ILE A 41 16.12 10.42 16.05
C ILE A 41 15.14 11.38 16.72
N GLU A 42 15.25 12.69 16.46
CA GLU A 42 14.33 13.69 16.98
C GLU A 42 12.92 13.53 16.45
N ALA A 43 12.76 13.24 15.15
CA ALA A 43 11.46 12.97 14.53
C ALA A 43 10.75 11.81 15.23
N ILE A 44 11.44 10.69 15.42
CA ILE A 44 10.89 9.49 16.07
C ILE A 44 10.59 9.74 17.55
N ALA A 45 11.52 10.34 18.29
CA ALA A 45 11.32 10.62 19.71
C ALA A 45 10.28 11.72 19.99
N SER A 46 9.89 12.49 18.97
CA SER A 46 8.84 13.50 19.11
C SER A 46 7.47 13.00 18.68
N HIS A 47 7.36 11.79 18.13
CA HIS A 47 6.10 11.28 17.59
C HIS A 47 5.23 10.65 18.68
N GLU A 48 4.06 11.24 18.93
CA GLU A 48 3.12 10.79 19.97
C GLU A 48 2.69 9.32 19.85
N VAL A 49 2.56 8.82 18.62
CA VAL A 49 2.11 7.46 18.30
C VAL A 49 2.99 6.41 18.97
N ILE A 50 4.30 6.66 19.12
CA ILE A 50 5.22 5.76 19.82
C ILE A 50 4.79 5.54 21.28
N TYR A 51 4.32 6.59 21.94
CA TYR A 51 3.94 6.56 23.35
C TYR A 51 2.53 5.99 23.54
N GLN A 52 1.60 6.29 22.62
CA GLN A 52 0.26 5.71 22.61
C GLN A 52 0.31 4.19 22.36
N LEU A 53 1.14 3.72 21.42
CA LEU A 53 1.39 2.29 21.21
C LEU A 53 1.99 1.63 22.45
N ALA A 54 2.94 2.29 23.10
CA ALA A 54 3.57 1.75 24.29
C ALA A 54 2.60 1.59 25.46
N ALA A 55 1.51 2.36 25.51
CA ALA A 55 0.49 2.28 26.56
C ALA A 55 -0.35 0.99 26.48
N VAL A 56 -0.38 0.31 25.32
CA VAL A 56 -1.12 -0.96 25.19
C VAL A 56 -0.39 -2.16 25.77
N LEU A 57 0.91 -2.00 26.04
CA LEU A 57 1.78 -3.01 26.61
C LEU A 57 1.64 -3.02 28.15
N PRO A 58 1.66 -4.20 28.79
CA PRO A 58 1.58 -4.29 30.23
C PRO A 58 2.72 -3.53 30.91
N VAL A 59 2.36 -2.77 31.94
CA VAL A 59 3.31 -2.12 32.84
C VAL A 59 3.39 -2.96 34.11
N HIS A 60 4.61 -3.21 34.60
CA HIS A 60 4.78 -3.91 35.87
C HIS A 60 4.18 -3.07 37.00
N GLU A 61 3.17 -3.60 37.67
CA GLU A 61 2.51 -2.92 38.79
C GLU A 61 3.41 -2.91 40.04
N PRO A 62 3.41 -1.83 40.82
CA PRO A 62 4.13 -1.82 42.09
C PRO A 62 3.60 -2.91 43.04
N GLY A 63 4.47 -3.76 43.57
CA GLY A 63 4.11 -4.77 44.57
C GLY A 63 3.82 -6.17 44.01
N THR A 64 3.79 -6.35 42.68
CA THR A 64 3.63 -7.68 42.08
C THR A 64 4.94 -8.48 42.08
N PRO A 65 4.91 -9.81 42.24
CA PRO A 65 6.08 -10.66 42.10
C PRO A 65 6.71 -10.56 40.70
N GLY A 66 8.04 -10.67 40.63
CA GLY A 66 8.78 -10.67 39.38
C GLY A 66 9.90 -9.63 39.33
N ARG A 67 10.78 -9.76 38.32
CA ARG A 67 11.87 -8.81 38.11
C ARG A 67 11.32 -7.56 37.44
N ARG A 68 11.45 -6.41 38.11
CA ARG A 68 11.07 -5.11 37.54
C ARG A 68 11.81 -4.85 36.22
N PRO A 69 11.10 -4.44 35.14
CA PRO A 69 11.74 -4.01 33.90
C PRO A 69 12.69 -2.84 34.15
N HIS A 70 13.85 -2.86 33.51
CA HIS A 70 14.85 -1.79 33.65
C HIS A 70 14.41 -0.48 32.95
N TYR A 71 13.60 -0.60 31.91
CA TYR A 71 13.12 0.51 31.09
C TYR A 71 11.61 0.36 30.85
N PRO A 72 10.89 1.48 30.72
CA PRO A 72 9.47 1.45 30.40
C PRO A 72 9.22 0.99 28.96
N PRO A 73 8.01 0.47 28.64
CA PRO A 73 7.72 -0.14 27.33
C PRO A 73 8.01 0.75 26.11
N TRP A 74 7.79 2.07 26.23
CA TRP A 74 8.01 3.01 25.12
C TRP A 74 9.45 3.01 24.61
N VAL A 75 10.43 2.67 25.45
CA VAL A 75 11.84 2.55 25.06
C VAL A 75 12.03 1.43 24.03
N HIS A 76 11.25 0.37 24.13
CA HIS A 76 11.33 -0.79 23.25
C HIS A 76 10.53 -0.57 21.95
N VAL A 77 9.39 0.11 22.01
CA VAL A 77 8.65 0.56 20.80
C VAL A 77 9.50 1.56 20.00
N LEU A 78 10.11 2.54 20.67
CA LEU A 78 11.01 3.52 20.05
C LEU A 78 12.24 2.85 19.41
N HIS A 79 12.80 1.82 20.05
CA HIS A 79 13.88 1.02 19.47
C HIS A 79 13.46 0.34 18.16
N LYS A 80 12.23 -0.19 18.08
CA LYS A 80 11.72 -0.79 16.84
C LYS A 80 11.54 0.25 15.74
N ALA A 81 10.99 1.42 16.06
CA ALA A 81 10.87 2.53 15.11
C ALA A 81 12.25 2.98 14.57
N LEU A 82 13.23 3.14 15.48
CA LEU A 82 14.61 3.47 15.09
C LEU A 82 15.25 2.36 14.26
N ALA A 83 15.07 1.08 14.62
CA ALA A 83 15.60 -0.03 13.84
C ALA A 83 14.99 -0.08 12.43
N GLY A 84 13.71 0.29 12.30
CA GLY A 84 13.00 0.41 11.04
C GLY A 84 13.61 1.45 10.09
N VAL A 85 14.09 2.58 10.59
CA VAL A 85 14.70 3.65 9.74
C VAL A 85 16.22 3.61 9.66
N LEU A 86 16.88 3.02 10.65
CA LEU A 86 18.33 2.85 10.68
C LEU A 86 18.77 1.50 10.11
N GLY A 87 17.83 0.63 9.76
CA GLY A 87 18.09 -0.64 9.08
C GLY A 87 18.64 -1.78 9.93
N SER A 88 18.87 -1.53 11.23
CA SER A 88 19.60 -2.46 12.09
C SER A 88 19.24 -2.29 13.56
N HIS A 89 18.92 -3.40 14.22
CA HIS A 89 18.74 -3.44 15.69
C HIS A 89 20.00 -3.01 16.43
N SER A 90 21.19 -3.35 15.90
CA SER A 90 22.47 -2.96 16.49
C SER A 90 22.74 -1.46 16.33
N LYS A 91 22.44 -0.90 15.15
CA LYS A 91 22.59 0.55 14.92
C LYS A 91 21.62 1.35 15.81
N ALA A 92 20.35 0.93 15.89
CA ALA A 92 19.37 1.55 16.78
C ALA A 92 19.77 1.45 18.26
N ALA A 93 20.23 0.29 18.73
CA ALA A 93 20.70 0.13 20.10
C ALA A 93 21.93 1.01 20.40
N ARG A 94 22.88 1.13 19.45
CA ARG A 94 24.04 2.02 19.59
C ARG A 94 23.63 3.50 19.62
N ALA A 95 22.68 3.91 18.79
CA ALA A 95 22.14 5.26 18.80
C ALA A 95 21.49 5.57 20.16
N MET A 96 20.65 4.67 20.68
CA MET A 96 20.03 4.84 22.00
C MET A 96 21.04 4.75 23.16
N ALA A 97 22.14 4.01 22.99
CA ALA A 97 23.24 3.92 23.95
C ALA A 97 24.09 5.21 24.01
N HIS A 98 24.05 6.05 22.96
CA HIS A 98 24.83 7.28 22.89
C HIS A 98 24.28 8.34 23.86
N PRO A 99 25.08 8.87 24.80
CA PRO A 99 24.58 9.76 25.87
C PRO A 99 23.84 11.00 25.36
N THR A 100 24.34 11.64 24.30
CA THR A 100 23.71 12.84 23.72
C THR A 100 22.36 12.52 23.09
N TYR A 101 22.28 11.43 22.32
CA TYR A 101 21.04 11.02 21.67
C TYR A 101 20.01 10.59 22.72
N TRP A 102 20.43 9.83 23.73
CA TRP A 102 19.55 9.43 24.82
C TRP A 102 19.00 10.62 25.61
N ARG A 103 19.82 11.65 25.85
CA ARG A 103 19.36 12.90 26.47
C ARG A 103 18.27 13.55 25.63
N THR A 104 18.48 13.67 24.32
CA THR A 104 17.50 14.21 23.38
C THR A 104 16.22 13.39 23.35
N ILE A 105 16.33 12.06 23.23
CA ILE A 105 15.18 11.12 23.24
C ILE A 105 14.37 11.32 24.52
N ARG A 106 15.01 11.32 25.70
CA ARG A 106 14.32 11.53 26.98
C ARG A 106 13.65 12.90 27.08
N HIS A 107 14.30 13.94 26.56
CA HIS A 107 13.74 15.29 26.56
C HIS A 107 12.50 15.38 25.66
N ARG A 108 12.55 14.83 24.45
CA ARG A 108 11.39 14.79 23.54
C ARG A 108 10.27 13.91 24.10
N ALA A 109 10.61 12.75 24.66
CA ALA A 109 9.67 11.84 25.29
C ALA A 109 8.90 12.50 26.44
N ALA A 110 9.57 13.32 27.28
CA ALA A 110 8.93 13.96 28.42
C ALA A 110 7.72 14.83 28.05
N LYS A 111 7.64 15.36 26.83
CA LYS A 111 6.51 16.16 26.35
C LYS A 111 5.22 15.35 26.20
N HIS A 112 5.34 14.04 26.03
CA HIS A 112 4.22 13.10 25.90
C HIS A 112 3.82 12.46 27.24
N GLN A 113 4.43 12.91 28.34
CA GLN A 113 4.19 12.44 29.71
C GLN A 113 4.23 10.91 29.92
N PRO A 114 5.11 10.13 29.23
CA PRO A 114 5.17 8.68 29.45
C PRO A 114 5.87 8.36 30.78
N PRO A 115 5.81 7.10 31.26
CA PRO A 115 6.59 6.66 32.40
C PRO A 115 8.08 7.02 32.26
N ARG A 116 8.65 7.58 33.33
CA ARG A 116 9.98 8.19 33.31
C ARG A 116 11.07 7.13 33.09
N ALA A 117 11.83 7.26 31.99
CA ALA A 117 12.99 6.41 31.76
C ALA A 117 14.24 6.87 32.56
N PRO A 118 15.11 5.93 32.99
CA PRO A 118 16.36 6.23 33.68
C PRO A 118 17.29 7.18 32.89
N ARG A 119 18.15 7.92 33.62
CA ARG A 119 19.20 8.75 32.98
C ARG A 119 20.23 7.90 32.22
N ARG A 120 20.53 6.70 32.70
CA ARG A 120 21.44 5.76 32.04
C ARG A 120 20.78 5.24 30.74
N PRO A 121 21.48 5.25 29.59
CA PRO A 121 20.92 4.79 28.33
C PRO A 121 20.76 3.26 28.28
N PRO A 122 19.73 2.75 27.59
CA PRO A 122 19.54 1.31 27.42
C PRO A 122 20.67 0.72 26.59
N GLN A 123 21.06 -0.49 26.97
CA GLN A 123 21.98 -1.34 26.23
C GLN A 123 21.24 -2.34 25.36
N ARG A 124 21.89 -2.87 24.32
CA ARG A 124 21.33 -3.84 23.36
C ARG A 124 20.57 -5.00 24.04
N TRP A 125 21.13 -5.56 25.11
CA TRP A 125 20.53 -6.71 25.80
C TRP A 125 19.19 -6.38 26.46
N HIS A 126 18.94 -5.13 26.87
CA HIS A 126 17.63 -4.72 27.40
C HIS A 126 16.54 -4.84 26.32
N HIS A 127 16.86 -4.47 25.07
CA HIS A 127 15.93 -4.62 23.95
C HIS A 127 15.73 -6.09 23.57
N ASN A 128 16.79 -6.90 23.61
CA ASN A 128 16.67 -8.34 23.37
C ASN A 128 15.75 -9.02 24.41
N TYR A 129 15.86 -8.63 25.68
CA TYR A 129 15.02 -9.16 26.75
C TYR A 129 13.54 -8.78 26.55
N ALA A 130 13.28 -7.53 26.16
CA ALA A 130 11.93 -7.05 25.87
C ALA A 130 11.33 -7.57 24.56
N GLN A 131 12.10 -8.29 23.73
CA GLN A 131 11.59 -8.81 22.46
C GLN A 131 10.40 -9.75 22.65
N ARG A 132 10.42 -10.58 23.71
CA ARG A 132 9.31 -11.50 24.01
C ARG A 132 8.00 -10.74 24.27
N LEU A 133 8.08 -9.63 24.99
CA LEU A 133 6.93 -8.76 25.23
C LEU A 133 6.37 -8.19 23.92
N LEU A 134 7.24 -7.72 23.03
CA LEU A 134 6.79 -7.21 21.73
C LEU A 134 6.19 -8.32 20.86
N ASP A 135 6.80 -9.51 20.86
CA ASP A 135 6.30 -10.67 20.11
C ASP A 135 4.87 -11.02 20.56
N GLU A 136 4.63 -11.13 21.87
CA GLU A 136 3.34 -11.48 22.48
C GLU A 136 2.21 -10.47 22.19
N TYR A 137 2.54 -9.19 22.04
CA TYR A 137 1.57 -8.11 21.82
C TYR A 137 1.58 -7.56 20.39
N THR A 138 2.15 -8.29 19.43
CA THR A 138 2.33 -7.80 18.04
C THR A 138 1.00 -7.42 17.40
N ASP A 139 -0.04 -8.26 17.53
CA ASP A 139 -1.34 -8.00 16.90
C ASP A 139 -2.01 -6.76 17.49
N LYS A 140 -2.02 -6.65 18.82
CA LYS A 140 -2.54 -5.46 19.53
C LYS A 140 -1.79 -4.18 19.14
N LEU A 141 -0.47 -4.26 18.98
CA LEU A 141 0.35 -3.14 18.51
C LEU A 141 -0.01 -2.76 17.06
N LEU A 142 -0.22 -3.72 16.17
CA LEU A 142 -0.64 -3.45 14.79
C LEU A 142 -2.02 -2.82 14.72
N ASP A 143 -3.00 -3.35 15.46
CA ASP A 143 -4.36 -2.80 15.49
C ASP A 143 -4.38 -1.36 16.01
N THR A 144 -3.61 -1.10 17.07
CA THR A 144 -3.43 0.25 17.59
C THR A 144 -2.73 1.16 16.57
N PHE A 145 -1.68 0.65 15.90
CA PHE A 145 -0.98 1.40 14.87
C PHE A 145 -1.89 1.80 13.72
N ARG A 146 -2.74 0.89 13.22
CA ARG A 146 -3.65 1.12 12.10
C ARG A 146 -4.60 2.29 12.38
N LEU A 147 -5.18 2.35 13.58
CA LEU A 147 -6.01 3.48 14.02
C LEU A 147 -5.22 4.80 14.04
N LEU A 148 -4.05 4.80 14.67
CA LEU A 148 -3.22 5.99 14.81
C LEU A 148 -2.66 6.49 13.48
N ALA A 149 -2.37 5.58 12.54
CA ALA A 149 -1.91 5.92 11.19
C ALA A 149 -3.01 6.61 10.37
N ARG A 150 -4.27 6.20 10.51
CA ARG A 150 -5.42 6.86 9.86
C ARG A 150 -5.65 8.27 10.40
N ARG A 151 -5.53 8.46 11.71
CA ARG A 151 -5.52 9.80 12.31
C ARG A 151 -4.39 10.67 11.75
N LEU A 152 -3.17 10.15 11.68
CA LEU A 152 -2.05 10.90 11.10
C LEU A 152 -2.30 11.23 9.61
N ALA A 153 -2.95 10.34 8.86
CA ALA A 153 -3.31 10.63 7.47
C ALA A 153 -4.20 11.89 7.37
N ARG A 154 -5.22 12.01 8.22
CA ARG A 154 -6.07 13.21 8.30
C ARG A 154 -5.29 14.47 8.67
N GLU A 155 -4.43 14.37 9.67
CA GLU A 155 -3.55 15.48 10.08
C GLU A 155 -2.64 15.96 8.94
N LEU A 156 -2.32 15.08 7.98
CA LEU A 156 -1.52 15.39 6.79
C LEU A 156 -2.37 15.77 5.56
N GLY A 157 -3.69 15.94 5.71
CA GLY A 157 -4.61 16.29 4.63
C GLY A 157 -4.97 15.12 3.70
N CYS A 158 -4.86 13.88 4.17
CA CYS A 158 -5.32 12.68 3.48
C CYS A 158 -6.59 12.11 4.08
N LEU A 159 -7.37 11.41 3.25
CA LEU A 159 -8.55 10.66 3.66
C LEU A 159 -9.57 11.47 4.49
N ASP A 160 -9.65 12.76 4.19
CA ASP A 160 -10.55 13.70 4.85
C ASP A 160 -12.01 13.32 4.56
N PRO A 161 -12.81 13.01 5.60
CA PRO A 161 -14.21 12.64 5.44
C PRO A 161 -15.08 13.72 4.79
N ASP A 162 -14.68 14.99 4.93
CA ASP A 162 -15.46 16.15 4.48
C ASP A 162 -15.07 16.64 3.08
N ALA A 163 -14.05 16.06 2.45
CA ALA A 163 -13.59 16.48 1.13
C ALA A 163 -14.68 16.31 0.04
N GLY A 164 -14.63 17.04 -1.07
CA GLY A 164 -15.51 16.73 -2.21
C GLY A 164 -15.13 15.41 -2.90
N VAL A 165 -16.11 14.58 -3.29
CA VAL A 165 -15.85 13.37 -4.11
C VAL A 165 -15.86 13.74 -5.59
N SER A 166 -14.82 13.35 -6.33
CA SER A 166 -14.78 13.50 -7.80
C SER A 166 -14.16 12.28 -8.46
N HIS A 167 -14.97 11.54 -9.22
CA HIS A 167 -14.49 10.39 -10.00
C HIS A 167 -13.86 10.79 -11.34
N THR A 168 -13.95 12.06 -11.75
CA THR A 168 -13.34 12.57 -12.99
C THR A 168 -12.08 13.38 -12.72
N SER A 169 -11.99 14.01 -11.55
CA SER A 169 -10.81 14.76 -11.10
C SER A 169 -10.45 14.39 -9.66
N PRO A 170 -10.07 13.11 -9.41
CA PRO A 170 -9.82 12.64 -8.06
C PRO A 170 -8.64 13.34 -7.39
N ALA A 171 -8.76 13.57 -6.09
CA ALA A 171 -7.68 14.09 -5.25
C ALA A 171 -6.78 12.95 -4.78
N ARG A 172 -5.46 13.09 -4.95
CA ARG A 172 -4.49 12.05 -4.56
C ARG A 172 -4.60 11.66 -3.08
N GLY A 173 -4.79 12.64 -2.20
CA GLY A 173 -4.93 12.41 -0.76
C GLY A 173 -6.14 11.57 -0.36
N GLN A 174 -7.14 11.41 -1.24
CA GLN A 174 -8.32 10.57 -1.01
C GLN A 174 -8.13 9.13 -1.51
N TYR A 175 -6.95 8.80 -2.04
CA TYR A 175 -6.63 7.47 -2.55
C TYR A 175 -5.62 6.77 -1.66
N VAL A 176 -5.77 5.46 -1.57
CA VAL A 176 -4.75 4.57 -1.01
C VAL A 176 -3.97 3.89 -2.14
N VAL A 177 -2.68 3.68 -1.89
CA VAL A 177 -1.76 3.03 -2.82
C VAL A 177 -1.08 1.87 -2.10
N GLY A 178 -1.04 0.71 -2.74
CA GLY A 178 -0.41 -0.47 -2.16
C GLY A 178 0.28 -1.36 -3.21
N ASP A 179 1.16 -2.21 -2.71
CA ASP A 179 1.90 -3.23 -3.46
C ASP A 179 2.46 -4.28 -2.50
N GLY A 180 2.69 -5.49 -3.01
CA GLY A 180 3.43 -6.53 -2.33
C GLY A 180 4.92 -6.44 -2.60
N THR A 181 5.75 -6.68 -1.59
CA THR A 181 7.20 -6.75 -1.75
C THR A 181 7.79 -7.93 -1.02
N VAL A 182 8.78 -8.58 -1.65
CA VAL A 182 9.52 -9.67 -1.03
C VAL A 182 10.77 -9.12 -0.37
N VAL A 183 10.80 -9.17 0.97
CA VAL A 183 11.99 -8.81 1.73
C VAL A 183 12.87 -10.04 1.88
N ALA A 184 14.12 -9.98 1.39
CA ALA A 184 15.05 -11.10 1.50
C ALA A 184 15.25 -11.54 2.96
N ALA A 185 15.37 -12.85 3.16
CA ALA A 185 15.66 -13.43 4.46
C ALA A 185 17.01 -12.92 5.03
N PRO A 186 17.19 -12.97 6.37
CA PRO A 186 18.44 -12.54 7.01
C PRO A 186 19.68 -13.26 6.49
N VAL A 187 19.51 -14.50 6.01
CA VAL A 187 20.56 -15.36 5.46
C VAL A 187 20.15 -15.90 4.09
N ARG A 188 21.09 -16.47 3.35
CA ARG A 188 20.80 -17.16 2.08
C ARG A 188 20.09 -18.49 2.36
N LYS A 189 19.35 -19.00 1.37
CA LYS A 189 18.62 -20.27 1.48
C LYS A 189 19.52 -21.42 1.92
N ALA A 190 20.67 -21.60 1.27
CA ALA A 190 21.63 -22.66 1.63
C ALA A 190 22.07 -22.62 3.10
N THR A 191 22.22 -21.43 3.69
CA THR A 191 22.53 -21.28 5.12
C THR A 191 21.34 -21.63 6.00
N ALA A 192 20.13 -21.24 5.60
CA ALA A 192 18.92 -21.59 6.33
C ALA A 192 18.65 -23.10 6.32
N ASP A 193 18.83 -23.75 5.15
CA ASP A 193 18.68 -25.21 4.99
C ASP A 193 19.68 -25.94 5.90
N HIS A 194 20.96 -25.54 5.87
CA HIS A 194 21.99 -26.13 6.71
C HIS A 194 21.69 -26.01 8.21
N TRP A 195 21.16 -24.86 8.65
CA TRP A 195 20.74 -24.70 10.04
C TRP A 195 19.53 -25.56 10.41
N ALA A 196 18.60 -25.76 9.48
CA ALA A 196 17.44 -26.62 9.71
C ALA A 196 17.85 -28.10 9.82
N GLU A 197 18.75 -28.57 8.95
CA GLU A 197 19.29 -29.93 8.97
C GLU A 197 20.01 -30.27 10.28
N GLN A 198 20.68 -29.29 10.87
CA GLN A 198 21.36 -29.43 12.17
C GLN A 198 20.42 -29.34 13.39
N GLY A 199 19.10 -29.26 13.18
CA GLY A 199 18.13 -29.00 14.27
C GLY A 199 18.30 -27.63 14.92
N GLY A 200 18.98 -26.72 14.23
CA GLY A 200 19.32 -25.39 14.70
C GLY A 200 18.20 -24.38 14.48
N ARG A 201 18.57 -23.20 13.97
CA ARG A 201 17.66 -22.06 13.88
C ARG A 201 16.80 -22.12 12.61
N HIS A 202 15.48 -22.22 12.78
CA HIS A 202 14.54 -22.06 11.68
C HIS A 202 14.43 -20.59 11.21
N VAL A 203 14.37 -20.39 9.88
CA VAL A 203 14.17 -19.09 9.23
C VAL A 203 12.80 -19.10 8.56
N HIS A 204 11.92 -18.19 8.96
CA HIS A 204 10.64 -17.99 8.29
C HIS A 204 10.88 -17.22 6.99
N ALA A 205 10.91 -17.95 5.87
CA ALA A 205 11.04 -17.42 4.52
C ALA A 205 10.67 -18.51 3.49
N GLY A 206 10.10 -18.10 2.36
CA GLY A 206 9.80 -18.92 1.20
C GLY A 206 10.63 -18.51 -0.02
N ILE A 207 10.57 -19.32 -1.08
CA ILE A 207 11.01 -18.89 -2.41
C ILE A 207 9.84 -18.16 -3.04
N GLU A 208 9.99 -16.85 -3.24
CA GLU A 208 8.95 -15.99 -3.78
C GLU A 208 9.37 -15.46 -5.16
N ALA A 209 8.43 -15.40 -6.11
CA ALA A 209 8.67 -14.75 -7.39
C ALA A 209 8.72 -13.22 -7.21
N GLN A 210 9.72 -12.58 -7.81
CA GLN A 210 9.87 -11.13 -7.85
C GLN A 210 9.26 -10.61 -9.16
N ASN A 211 8.48 -9.53 -9.10
CA ASN A 211 7.77 -8.92 -10.25
C ASN A 211 6.60 -9.74 -10.85
N GLY A 212 5.98 -10.60 -10.05
CA GLY A 212 4.80 -11.38 -10.46
C GLY A 212 5.14 -12.79 -10.98
N ASP A 213 4.11 -13.58 -11.27
CA ASP A 213 4.23 -15.01 -11.57
C ASP A 213 4.90 -15.33 -12.92
N SER A 214 5.11 -14.32 -13.78
CA SER A 214 5.69 -14.47 -15.12
C SER A 214 7.20 -14.23 -15.20
N ASP A 215 7.84 -13.73 -14.14
CA ASP A 215 9.28 -13.44 -14.12
C ASP A 215 10.08 -14.58 -13.48
N THR A 216 11.32 -14.78 -13.94
CA THR A 216 12.19 -15.89 -13.50
C THR A 216 13.10 -15.55 -12.32
N GLU A 217 12.98 -14.34 -11.77
CA GLU A 217 13.79 -13.90 -10.63
C GLU A 217 13.10 -14.29 -9.32
N PHE A 218 13.69 -15.29 -8.63
CA PHE A 218 13.19 -15.77 -7.35
C PHE A 218 14.02 -15.20 -6.20
N ARG A 219 13.34 -14.75 -5.14
CA ARG A 219 13.97 -14.23 -3.92
C ARG A 219 13.56 -15.10 -2.74
N TYR A 220 14.56 -15.60 -2.00
CA TYR A 220 14.33 -16.28 -0.73
C TYR A 220 14.07 -15.25 0.37
N GLY A 221 12.83 -15.17 0.84
CA GLY A 221 12.38 -14.11 1.73
C GLY A 221 10.93 -14.25 2.17
N THR A 222 10.40 -13.18 2.75
CA THR A 222 8.99 -13.11 3.17
C THR A 222 8.33 -11.99 2.40
N LYS A 223 7.15 -12.26 1.86
CA LYS A 223 6.35 -11.28 1.15
C LYS A 223 5.49 -10.49 2.13
N PHE A 224 5.47 -9.17 1.99
CA PHE A 224 4.66 -8.25 2.78
C PHE A 224 3.85 -7.35 1.87
N ALA A 225 2.60 -7.08 2.23
CA ALA A 225 1.80 -6.03 1.63
C ALA A 225 1.91 -4.76 2.48
N MET A 226 2.02 -3.61 1.83
CA MET A 226 1.96 -2.31 2.49
C MET A 226 0.90 -1.44 1.82
N LEU A 227 0.11 -0.76 2.64
CA LEU A 227 -0.89 0.22 2.18
C LEU A 227 -0.51 1.61 2.70
N SER A 228 -0.59 2.61 1.84
CA SER A 228 -0.18 3.96 2.18
C SER A 228 -1.03 5.01 1.47
N THR A 229 -1.01 6.24 1.98
CA THR A 229 -1.60 7.40 1.32
C THR A 229 -0.63 8.58 1.36
N ARG A 230 -0.88 9.57 0.49
CA ARG A 230 -0.03 10.74 0.33
C ARG A 230 -0.86 11.91 -0.19
N PRO A 231 -0.76 13.10 0.41
CA PRO A 231 -1.63 14.22 0.04
C PRO A 231 -1.22 14.80 -1.32
N ASP A 232 0.08 14.78 -1.62
CA ASP A 232 0.68 15.48 -2.75
C ASP A 232 1.96 14.80 -3.28
N THR A 233 2.73 15.48 -4.12
CA THR A 233 4.00 15.00 -4.68
C THR A 233 5.22 15.29 -3.79
N ILE A 234 5.06 15.87 -2.60
CA ILE A 234 6.17 16.30 -1.73
C ILE A 234 6.83 15.12 -1.08
N ARG A 235 8.15 14.99 -1.29
CA ARG A 235 8.95 13.84 -0.85
C ARG A 235 8.81 13.62 0.66
N ASN A 236 8.82 12.36 1.09
CA ASN A 236 8.71 11.95 2.50
C ASN A 236 7.39 12.33 3.21
N ASN A 237 6.36 12.81 2.50
CA ASN A 237 5.05 13.15 3.07
C ASN A 237 4.02 12.01 3.00
N ARG A 238 4.49 10.75 3.06
CA ARG A 238 3.65 9.56 2.92
C ARG A 238 3.34 8.98 4.29
N VAL A 239 2.09 8.57 4.49
CA VAL A 239 1.64 7.85 5.67
C VAL A 239 1.40 6.40 5.28
N ILE A 240 2.08 5.47 5.96
CA ILE A 240 1.83 4.04 5.88
C ILE A 240 0.67 3.75 6.82
N LEU A 241 -0.41 3.19 6.28
CA LEU A 241 -1.67 2.95 6.98
C LEU A 241 -1.71 1.55 7.59
N ASP A 242 -1.15 0.57 6.88
CA ASP A 242 -1.16 -0.82 7.29
C ASP A 242 0.02 -1.58 6.65
N VAL A 243 0.48 -2.62 7.34
CA VAL A 243 1.51 -3.56 6.87
C VAL A 243 1.11 -4.96 7.34
N ASP A 244 1.23 -5.95 6.45
CA ASP A 244 0.95 -7.33 6.83
C ASP A 244 1.77 -8.34 6.02
N ALA A 245 1.99 -9.51 6.60
CA ALA A 245 2.66 -10.61 5.93
C ALA A 245 1.71 -11.29 4.95
N VAL A 246 2.21 -11.59 3.75
CA VAL A 246 1.48 -12.40 2.77
C VAL A 246 1.79 -13.87 3.04
N PRO A 247 0.78 -14.72 3.34
CA PRO A 247 0.99 -16.14 3.54
C PRO A 247 1.64 -16.80 2.32
N ALA A 248 2.59 -17.70 2.55
CA ALA A 248 3.20 -18.48 1.49
C ALA A 248 2.17 -19.49 0.92
N GLY A 249 2.07 -19.58 -0.42
CA GLY A 249 1.24 -20.57 -1.11
C GLY A 249 0.43 -20.02 -2.28
N LYS A 250 -0.10 -20.93 -3.12
CA LYS A 250 -0.98 -20.59 -4.25
C LYS A 250 -2.45 -20.60 -3.78
N GLY A 251 -3.20 -19.52 -4.05
CA GLY A 251 -4.65 -19.48 -3.79
C GLY A 251 -5.20 -18.07 -3.56
N TYR A 252 -6.49 -17.98 -3.18
CA TYR A 252 -7.15 -16.71 -2.84
C TYR A 252 -6.56 -16.02 -1.60
N GLY A 253 -5.72 -16.70 -0.82
CA GLY A 253 -5.01 -16.15 0.35
C GLY A 253 -3.75 -15.33 0.05
N GLY A 254 -3.45 -15.08 -1.23
CA GLY A 254 -2.27 -14.31 -1.64
C GLY A 254 -2.38 -12.80 -1.39
N GLU A 255 -1.43 -12.05 -1.93
CA GLU A 255 -1.26 -10.60 -1.75
C GLU A 255 -2.56 -9.79 -1.91
N ALA A 256 -3.34 -10.06 -2.96
CA ALA A 256 -4.54 -9.30 -3.25
C ALA A 256 -5.63 -9.43 -2.16
N ARG A 257 -5.73 -10.57 -1.47
CA ARG A 257 -6.66 -10.70 -0.35
C ARG A 257 -6.18 -9.95 0.86
N VAL A 258 -4.90 -10.06 1.21
CA VAL A 258 -4.31 -9.29 2.30
C VAL A 258 -4.51 -7.79 2.07
N ALA A 259 -4.30 -7.33 0.83
CA ALA A 259 -4.55 -5.95 0.44
C ALA A 259 -6.03 -5.54 0.60
N LEU A 260 -6.98 -6.38 0.20
CA LEU A 260 -8.41 -6.11 0.41
C LEU A 260 -8.76 -6.08 1.89
N ASP A 261 -8.22 -6.98 2.72
CA ASP A 261 -8.44 -6.96 4.17
C ASP A 261 -7.92 -5.64 4.79
N MET A 262 -6.78 -5.12 4.29
CA MET A 262 -6.24 -3.81 4.68
C MET A 262 -7.15 -2.65 4.23
N ILE A 263 -7.67 -2.71 2.99
CA ILE A 263 -8.59 -1.69 2.44
C ILE A 263 -9.92 -1.71 3.20
N ASP A 264 -10.48 -2.89 3.47
CA ASP A 264 -11.71 -3.07 4.25
C ASP A 264 -11.57 -2.40 5.63
N ARG A 265 -10.41 -2.58 6.30
CA ARG A 265 -10.13 -1.89 7.57
C ARG A 265 -10.10 -0.36 7.42
N VAL A 266 -9.53 0.17 6.35
CA VAL A 266 -9.50 1.63 6.11
C VAL A 266 -10.90 2.16 5.84
N VAL A 267 -11.67 1.52 4.97
CA VAL A 267 -13.02 1.96 4.59
C VAL A 267 -14.02 1.81 5.74
N ALA A 268 -13.83 0.83 6.63
CA ALA A 268 -14.69 0.64 7.80
C ALA A 268 -14.49 1.71 8.90
N ASP A 269 -13.49 2.57 8.79
CA ASP A 269 -13.22 3.62 9.76
C ASP A 269 -13.97 4.90 9.40
N ALA A 270 -15.00 5.22 10.19
CA ALA A 270 -15.86 6.37 9.96
C ALA A 270 -15.14 7.72 10.11
N ASP A 271 -13.96 7.76 10.72
CA ASP A 271 -13.19 9.00 10.86
C ASP A 271 -12.48 9.38 9.56
N VAL A 272 -12.39 8.48 8.58
CA VAL A 272 -11.73 8.72 7.30
C VAL A 272 -12.66 8.41 6.13
N ARG A 273 -12.35 8.98 4.97
CA ARG A 273 -12.96 8.56 3.71
C ARG A 273 -11.90 8.19 2.69
N CYS A 274 -12.13 7.08 2.00
CA CYS A 274 -11.28 6.62 0.92
C CYS A 274 -12.13 6.59 -0.36
N ASP A 275 -11.76 7.37 -1.36
CA ASP A 275 -12.50 7.47 -2.63
C ASP A 275 -11.99 6.45 -3.66
N GLY A 276 -10.77 5.94 -3.50
CA GLY A 276 -10.22 4.97 -4.44
C GLY A 276 -8.91 4.30 -4.03
N VAL A 277 -8.52 3.33 -4.83
CA VAL A 277 -7.31 2.53 -4.63
C VAL A 277 -6.51 2.44 -5.93
N CYS A 278 -5.19 2.65 -5.84
CA CYS A 278 -4.23 2.28 -6.86
C CYS A 278 -3.47 1.03 -6.40
N TYR A 279 -3.58 -0.06 -7.14
CA TYR A 279 -2.91 -1.32 -6.80
C TYR A 279 -2.29 -1.98 -8.03
N ASP A 280 -1.34 -2.90 -7.80
CA ASP A 280 -0.74 -3.67 -8.88
C ASP A 280 -1.68 -4.72 -9.48
N GLY A 281 -1.25 -5.34 -10.58
CA GLY A 281 -1.86 -6.45 -11.28
C GLY A 281 -2.07 -7.71 -10.43
N ALA A 282 -1.67 -7.71 -9.15
CA ALA A 282 -2.24 -8.65 -8.19
C ALA A 282 -3.78 -8.56 -8.14
N PHE A 283 -4.36 -7.38 -8.40
CA PHE A 283 -5.79 -7.19 -8.52
C PHE A 283 -6.31 -7.83 -9.82
N ARG A 284 -7.34 -8.67 -9.66
CA ARG A 284 -8.09 -9.37 -10.72
C ARG A 284 -9.57 -9.06 -10.53
N GLY A 285 -10.42 -9.40 -11.50
CA GLY A 285 -11.84 -9.02 -11.49
C GLY A 285 -12.57 -9.24 -10.16
N LYS A 286 -12.35 -10.35 -9.45
CA LYS A 286 -12.95 -10.56 -8.11
C LYS A 286 -12.48 -9.57 -7.04
N HIS A 287 -11.24 -9.10 -7.12
CA HIS A 287 -10.67 -8.12 -6.20
C HIS A 287 -11.15 -6.70 -6.54
N ILE A 288 -11.17 -6.37 -7.84
CA ILE A 288 -11.73 -5.12 -8.34
C ILE A 288 -13.22 -5.03 -8.00
N ASP A 289 -13.98 -6.11 -8.18
CA ASP A 289 -15.40 -6.19 -7.79
C ASP A 289 -15.58 -5.88 -6.31
N ARG A 290 -14.82 -6.56 -5.42
CA ARG A 290 -14.90 -6.30 -3.97
C ARG A 290 -14.64 -4.83 -3.64
N ALA A 291 -13.57 -4.23 -4.18
CA ALA A 291 -13.27 -2.82 -3.95
C ALA A 291 -14.34 -1.88 -4.53
N MET A 292 -14.91 -2.20 -5.69
CA MET A 292 -16.05 -1.47 -6.25
C MET A 292 -17.28 -1.56 -5.34
N LYS A 293 -17.55 -2.72 -4.71
CA LYS A 293 -18.65 -2.87 -3.74
C LYS A 293 -18.44 -2.00 -2.49
N LEU A 294 -17.21 -1.64 -2.15
CA LEU A 294 -16.90 -0.67 -1.10
C LEU A 294 -17.08 0.80 -1.55
N GLY A 295 -17.51 1.03 -2.79
CA GLY A 295 -17.66 2.39 -3.33
C GLY A 295 -16.38 3.00 -3.88
N LEU A 296 -15.31 2.21 -4.04
CA LEU A 296 -14.01 2.71 -4.46
C LEU A 296 -13.87 2.81 -5.99
N THR A 297 -13.18 3.85 -6.45
CA THR A 297 -12.55 3.86 -7.77
C THR A 297 -11.28 3.02 -7.75
N VAL A 298 -11.21 1.99 -8.59
CA VAL A 298 -10.08 1.05 -8.64
C VAL A 298 -9.22 1.31 -9.87
N LEU A 299 -7.94 1.62 -9.64
CA LEU A 299 -6.93 1.80 -10.68
C LEU A 299 -5.90 0.67 -10.58
N SER A 300 -5.98 -0.28 -11.50
CA SER A 300 -5.14 -1.47 -11.61
C SER A 300 -4.82 -1.74 -13.08
N PRO A 301 -3.64 -2.28 -13.40
CA PRO A 301 -3.30 -2.57 -14.78
C PRO A 301 -4.24 -3.61 -15.39
N MET A 302 -4.44 -3.49 -16.70
CA MET A 302 -5.21 -4.44 -17.49
C MET A 302 -4.40 -5.71 -17.72
N HIS A 303 -5.08 -6.85 -17.76
CA HIS A 303 -4.46 -8.16 -17.94
C HIS A 303 -4.59 -8.63 -19.39
N ASP A 304 -3.73 -9.53 -19.84
CA ASP A 304 -3.77 -10.01 -21.23
C ASP A 304 -5.14 -10.61 -21.62
N SER A 305 -5.86 -11.19 -20.66
CA SER A 305 -7.21 -11.72 -20.87
C SER A 305 -8.24 -10.64 -21.24
N THR A 306 -8.02 -9.38 -20.89
CA THR A 306 -8.93 -8.28 -21.25
C THR A 306 -8.70 -7.79 -22.67
N ARG A 307 -7.56 -8.11 -23.29
CA ARG A 307 -7.26 -7.77 -24.70
C ARG A 307 -8.04 -8.61 -25.68
N VAL A 308 -8.60 -9.73 -25.25
CA VAL A 308 -9.37 -10.64 -26.11
C VAL A 308 -10.82 -10.15 -26.15
N PRO A 309 -11.35 -9.77 -27.34
CA PRO A 309 -12.75 -9.42 -27.49
C PRO A 309 -13.65 -10.52 -26.94
N THR A 310 -14.50 -10.16 -25.99
CA THR A 310 -15.43 -11.09 -25.35
C THR A 310 -16.85 -10.56 -25.48
N ALA A 311 -17.79 -11.41 -25.92
CA ALA A 311 -19.19 -11.03 -26.03
C ALA A 311 -19.75 -10.61 -24.65
N PHE A 312 -20.52 -9.52 -24.62
CA PHE A 312 -21.00 -8.94 -23.38
C PHE A 312 -22.52 -8.96 -23.28
N ALA A 313 -23.19 -8.30 -24.22
CA ALA A 313 -24.64 -8.16 -24.20
C ALA A 313 -25.17 -7.85 -25.60
N ARG A 314 -26.44 -8.16 -25.82
CA ARG A 314 -27.18 -7.71 -26.98
C ARG A 314 -28.18 -6.66 -26.52
N LEU A 315 -28.18 -5.50 -27.16
CA LEU A 315 -28.89 -4.31 -26.72
C LEU A 315 -29.95 -3.93 -27.75
N GLU A 316 -31.21 -4.10 -27.40
CA GLU A 316 -32.33 -3.57 -28.17
C GLU A 316 -32.41 -2.05 -27.95
N CYS A 317 -32.26 -1.29 -29.03
CA CYS A 317 -32.07 0.15 -28.97
C CYS A 317 -33.34 0.90 -29.38
N SER A 318 -33.53 2.09 -28.81
CA SER A 318 -34.60 3.00 -29.22
C SER A 318 -34.45 3.52 -30.65
N CYS A 319 -33.29 3.35 -31.29
CA CYS A 319 -33.13 3.64 -32.71
C CYS A 319 -33.81 2.60 -33.62
N GLY A 320 -34.30 1.49 -33.06
CA GLY A 320 -34.95 0.39 -33.79
C GLY A 320 -34.02 -0.77 -34.13
N ASP A 321 -32.71 -0.61 -33.93
CA ASP A 321 -31.71 -1.65 -34.17
C ASP A 321 -31.34 -2.43 -32.92
N VAL A 322 -30.57 -3.50 -33.13
CA VAL A 322 -30.00 -4.31 -32.08
C VAL A 322 -28.49 -4.24 -32.14
N HIS A 323 -27.86 -3.71 -31.09
CA HIS A 323 -26.40 -3.57 -31.01
C HIS A 323 -25.78 -4.76 -30.28
N ASP A 324 -24.76 -5.36 -30.88
CA ASP A 324 -23.97 -6.41 -30.26
C ASP A 324 -22.79 -5.80 -29.49
N LEU A 325 -22.88 -5.80 -28.17
CA LEU A 325 -21.86 -5.25 -27.29
C LEU A 325 -20.84 -6.31 -26.91
N TRP A 326 -19.58 -5.90 -26.94
CA TRP A 326 -18.40 -6.69 -26.61
C TRP A 326 -17.53 -5.92 -25.61
N THR A 327 -16.61 -6.62 -24.96
CA THR A 327 -15.56 -6.02 -24.15
C THR A 327 -14.19 -6.27 -24.73
N GLU A 328 -13.38 -5.23 -24.80
CA GLU A 328 -11.98 -5.29 -25.24
C GLU A 328 -11.19 -4.19 -24.51
N ASP A 329 -9.99 -4.49 -24.03
CA ASP A 329 -9.14 -3.57 -23.28
C ASP A 329 -9.85 -2.84 -22.13
N GLY A 330 -10.71 -3.57 -21.41
CA GLY A 330 -11.45 -3.02 -20.28
C GLY A 330 -12.63 -2.11 -20.67
N ARG A 331 -12.88 -1.90 -21.96
CA ARG A 331 -13.91 -1.01 -22.52
C ARG A 331 -15.13 -1.78 -22.99
N ILE A 332 -16.25 -1.07 -23.09
CA ILE A 332 -17.40 -1.51 -23.88
C ILE A 332 -17.15 -1.10 -25.33
N CYS A 333 -17.31 -2.05 -26.25
CA CYS A 333 -17.22 -1.83 -27.69
C CYS A 333 -18.52 -2.30 -28.35
N GLU A 334 -18.92 -1.62 -29.42
CA GLU A 334 -19.91 -2.15 -30.36
C GLU A 334 -19.18 -2.99 -31.41
N ARG A 335 -19.66 -4.21 -31.63
CA ARG A 335 -19.18 -5.04 -32.73
C ARG A 335 -19.82 -4.57 -34.03
N GLN A 336 -18.98 -4.21 -34.99
CA GLN A 336 -19.38 -3.95 -36.36
C GLN A 336 -18.81 -5.04 -37.28
N ILE A 337 -19.63 -5.50 -38.23
CA ILE A 337 -19.20 -6.42 -39.27
C ILE A 337 -18.98 -5.57 -40.52
N LEU A 338 -17.75 -5.49 -41.00
CA LEU A 338 -17.41 -4.75 -42.20
C LEU A 338 -17.85 -5.52 -43.45
N ASP A 339 -17.95 -4.86 -44.60
CA ASP A 339 -18.37 -5.47 -45.88
C ASP A 339 -17.51 -6.68 -46.28
N ALA A 340 -16.24 -6.72 -45.85
CA ALA A 340 -15.32 -7.84 -46.05
C ALA A 340 -15.61 -9.07 -45.15
N GLY A 341 -16.60 -8.98 -44.24
CA GLY A 341 -16.91 -10.00 -43.23
C GLY A 341 -16.06 -9.91 -41.96
N ASP A 342 -15.08 -9.00 -41.92
CA ASP A 342 -14.20 -8.80 -40.78
C ASP A 342 -14.93 -8.14 -39.60
N ARG A 343 -14.61 -8.61 -38.39
CA ARG A 343 -15.15 -8.05 -37.14
C ARG A 343 -14.30 -6.87 -36.69
N HIS A 344 -14.92 -5.72 -36.55
CA HIS A 344 -14.32 -4.53 -35.97
C HIS A 344 -14.95 -4.23 -34.61
N MET A 345 -14.12 -3.96 -33.61
CA MET A 345 -14.57 -3.54 -32.28
C MET A 345 -14.43 -2.03 -32.20
N GLN A 346 -15.55 -1.31 -32.22
CA GLN A 346 -15.54 0.15 -32.07
C GLN A 346 -15.80 0.52 -30.60
N PRO A 347 -14.86 1.16 -29.88
CA PRO A 347 -15.09 1.56 -28.49
C PRO A 347 -16.28 2.51 -28.35
N CYS A 348 -17.16 2.21 -27.40
CA CYS A 348 -18.29 3.07 -27.07
C CYS A 348 -17.81 4.30 -26.26
N PRO A 349 -18.07 5.54 -26.71
CA PRO A 349 -17.73 6.74 -25.94
C PRO A 349 -18.43 6.75 -24.59
N VAL A 350 -17.65 6.94 -23.52
CA VAL A 350 -18.17 6.98 -22.15
C VAL A 350 -18.59 8.40 -21.80
N ALA A 351 -19.85 8.58 -21.45
CA ALA A 351 -20.39 9.85 -20.98
C ALA A 351 -20.19 10.04 -19.47
N LYS A 352 -20.44 8.99 -18.67
CA LYS A 352 -20.42 9.09 -17.21
C LYS A 352 -20.13 7.75 -16.54
N ILE A 353 -19.41 7.80 -15.42
CA ILE A 353 -19.19 6.66 -14.52
C ILE A 353 -19.60 7.11 -13.12
N TYR A 354 -20.39 6.31 -12.41
CA TYR A 354 -20.83 6.67 -11.07
C TYR A 354 -21.22 5.44 -10.22
N PRO A 355 -20.97 5.51 -8.90
CA PRO A 355 -21.52 4.54 -7.97
C PRO A 355 -22.97 4.88 -7.59
N ARG A 356 -23.69 3.89 -7.08
CA ARG A 356 -24.93 4.04 -6.31
C ARG A 356 -24.86 3.14 -5.08
N GLY A 357 -25.06 3.72 -3.90
CA GLY A 357 -25.19 2.97 -2.66
C GLY A 357 -26.43 2.08 -2.63
N ASN A 358 -26.32 1.00 -1.88
CA ASN A 358 -27.39 0.07 -1.54
C ASN A 358 -27.75 0.20 -0.05
N ALA A 359 -28.81 -0.47 0.36
CA ALA A 359 -29.23 -0.47 1.77
C ALA A 359 -28.30 -1.27 2.69
N ASP A 360 -27.43 -2.12 2.13
CA ASP A 360 -26.45 -2.95 2.86
C ASP A 360 -25.04 -2.32 2.87
N ASP A 361 -24.95 -0.99 2.67
CA ASP A 361 -23.73 -0.20 2.54
C ASP A 361 -22.80 -0.57 1.37
N SER A 362 -23.18 -1.58 0.57
CA SER A 362 -22.48 -1.91 -0.66
C SER A 362 -22.82 -0.95 -1.80
N HIS A 363 -21.99 -0.93 -2.84
CA HIS A 363 -22.18 -0.06 -4.00
C HIS A 363 -22.36 -0.85 -5.29
N ARG A 364 -23.21 -0.34 -6.16
CA ARG A 364 -23.32 -0.73 -7.57
C ARG A 364 -22.64 0.32 -8.43
N TRP A 365 -21.99 -0.08 -9.50
CA TRP A 365 -21.31 0.86 -10.40
C TRP A 365 -21.94 0.83 -11.77
N TYR A 366 -22.16 2.03 -12.30
CA TYR A 366 -22.78 2.23 -13.60
C TYR A 366 -21.84 2.99 -14.53
N ILE A 367 -21.93 2.64 -15.80
CA ILE A 367 -21.35 3.40 -16.90
C ILE A 367 -22.46 3.79 -17.86
N GLU A 368 -22.47 5.05 -18.27
CA GLU A 368 -23.27 5.58 -19.36
C GLU A 368 -22.37 5.77 -20.58
N PHE A 369 -22.77 5.17 -21.70
CA PHE A 369 -22.00 5.17 -22.94
C PHE A 369 -22.92 5.36 -24.14
N ALA A 370 -22.40 5.97 -25.21
CA ALA A 370 -23.11 6.06 -26.48
C ALA A 370 -22.76 4.87 -27.38
N THR A 371 -23.75 4.29 -28.07
CA THR A 371 -23.48 3.35 -29.16
C THR A 371 -22.89 4.12 -30.35
N PRO A 372 -21.72 3.73 -30.88
CA PRO A 372 -21.08 4.45 -31.97
C PRO A 372 -21.93 4.57 -33.24
N SER A 373 -22.70 3.53 -33.58
CA SER A 373 -23.51 3.47 -34.80
C SER A 373 -24.68 4.47 -34.83
N CYS A 374 -25.34 4.72 -33.70
CA CYS A 374 -26.55 5.56 -33.66
C CYS A 374 -26.50 6.71 -32.64
N GLY A 375 -25.47 6.78 -31.79
CA GLY A 375 -25.28 7.82 -30.79
C GLY A 375 -26.21 7.74 -29.57
N THR A 376 -27.05 6.70 -29.48
CA THR A 376 -27.98 6.54 -28.35
C THR A 376 -27.22 6.24 -27.07
N VAL A 377 -27.56 6.93 -25.98
CA VAL A 377 -26.91 6.74 -24.68
C VAL A 377 -27.59 5.62 -23.91
N HIS A 378 -26.80 4.64 -23.50
CA HIS A 378 -27.22 3.50 -22.70
C HIS A 378 -26.50 3.49 -21.36
N ARG A 379 -27.13 2.83 -20.39
CA ARG A 379 -26.58 2.64 -19.05
C ARG A 379 -26.46 1.15 -18.77
N THR A 380 -25.29 0.71 -18.30
CA THR A 380 -25.10 -0.66 -17.83
C THR A 380 -24.33 -0.70 -16.51
N ARG A 381 -24.46 -1.83 -15.79
CA ARG A 381 -23.63 -2.11 -14.62
C ARG A 381 -22.27 -2.63 -15.03
N ILE A 382 -21.24 -2.22 -14.31
CA ILE A 382 -19.85 -2.64 -14.52
C ILE A 382 -19.30 -3.46 -13.35
N ASP A 383 -19.98 -3.46 -12.20
CA ASP A 383 -19.72 -4.39 -11.10
C ASP A 383 -20.34 -5.77 -11.37
N THR A 384 -19.75 -6.82 -10.82
CA THR A 384 -20.19 -8.22 -11.03
C THR A 384 -21.59 -8.44 -10.45
N THR A 385 -22.43 -9.09 -11.24
CA THR A 385 -23.82 -9.43 -10.91
C THR A 385 -24.00 -10.94 -10.69
N ASP A 386 -25.15 -11.33 -10.13
CA ASP A 386 -25.46 -12.76 -9.92
C ASP A 386 -25.62 -13.52 -11.23
N ALA A 387 -26.13 -12.86 -12.27
CA ALA A 387 -26.19 -13.42 -13.62
C ALA A 387 -24.78 -13.73 -14.14
N ASP A 388 -23.82 -12.82 -13.95
CA ASP A 388 -22.42 -13.03 -14.34
C ASP A 388 -21.81 -14.24 -13.61
N ARG A 389 -22.08 -14.38 -12.30
CA ARG A 389 -21.63 -15.54 -11.51
C ARG A 389 -22.21 -16.85 -12.03
N SER A 390 -23.48 -16.84 -12.44
CA SER A 390 -24.16 -18.03 -12.97
C SER A 390 -23.59 -18.51 -14.32
N CYS A 391 -23.13 -17.58 -15.17
CA CYS A 391 -22.54 -17.91 -16.47
C CYS A 391 -21.00 -17.90 -16.47
N GLY A 392 -20.37 -17.65 -15.33
CA GLY A 392 -18.91 -17.59 -15.18
C GLY A 392 -18.25 -16.36 -15.83
N TYR A 393 -19.01 -15.33 -16.16
CA TYR A 393 -18.47 -14.10 -16.74
C TYR A 393 -17.83 -13.21 -15.67
N ASN A 394 -16.58 -12.80 -15.87
CA ASN A 394 -15.86 -11.97 -14.91
C ASN A 394 -15.99 -10.49 -15.29
N ARG A 395 -17.18 -9.91 -15.10
CA ARG A 395 -17.49 -8.54 -15.56
C ARG A 395 -16.47 -7.50 -15.10
N ALA A 396 -16.14 -7.47 -13.81
CA ALA A 396 -15.19 -6.49 -13.27
C ALA A 396 -13.74 -6.70 -13.76
N GLU A 397 -13.39 -7.85 -14.35
CA GLU A 397 -12.13 -8.03 -15.07
C GLU A 397 -12.18 -7.37 -16.45
N HIS A 398 -13.27 -7.59 -17.19
CA HIS A 398 -13.42 -7.19 -18.59
C HIS A 398 -13.94 -5.75 -18.77
N LEU A 399 -14.58 -5.18 -17.76
CA LEU A 399 -15.05 -3.79 -17.73
C LEU A 399 -14.40 -3.03 -16.58
N ARG A 400 -13.62 -2.02 -16.92
CA ARG A 400 -12.93 -1.16 -15.96
C ARG A 400 -13.67 0.16 -15.80
N GLN A 401 -13.65 0.72 -14.60
CA GLN A 401 -14.17 2.07 -14.35
C GLN A 401 -13.44 3.10 -15.20
N HIS A 402 -12.11 3.02 -15.23
CA HIS A 402 -11.27 3.87 -16.06
C HIS A 402 -10.22 3.02 -16.75
N VAL A 403 -9.99 3.33 -18.02
CA VAL A 403 -9.02 2.65 -18.89
C VAL A 403 -8.03 3.67 -19.41
N LYS A 404 -6.84 3.20 -19.80
CA LYS A 404 -5.88 4.00 -20.57
C LYS A 404 -6.51 4.46 -21.87
N THR A 405 -6.33 5.73 -22.27
CA THR A 405 -6.81 6.28 -23.55
C THR A 405 -5.65 6.79 -24.41
N ASP A 406 -5.86 6.86 -25.73
CA ASP A 406 -4.79 7.24 -26.67
C ASP A 406 -4.37 8.70 -26.50
N ASP A 407 -5.33 9.57 -26.14
CA ASP A 407 -5.12 10.99 -25.84
C ASP A 407 -4.47 11.23 -24.46
N ARG A 408 -4.25 10.17 -23.66
CA ARG A 408 -3.75 10.23 -22.28
C ARG A 408 -4.57 11.14 -21.36
N GLY A 409 -5.84 11.36 -21.71
CA GLY A 409 -6.77 12.24 -21.01
C GLY A 409 -7.63 11.54 -19.95
N SER A 410 -7.54 10.22 -19.81
CA SER A 410 -8.34 9.48 -18.84
C SER A 410 -7.91 9.71 -17.38
N VAL A 411 -8.80 9.37 -16.44
CA VAL A 411 -8.46 9.29 -15.01
C VAL A 411 -7.35 8.27 -14.78
N TYR A 412 -7.37 7.14 -15.49
CA TYR A 412 -6.33 6.13 -15.40
C TYR A 412 -4.96 6.72 -15.78
N ASP A 413 -4.85 7.43 -16.89
CA ASP A 413 -3.60 8.05 -17.36
C ASP A 413 -3.05 9.09 -16.39
N ARG A 414 -3.95 9.88 -15.77
CA ARG A 414 -3.55 10.92 -14.81
C ARG A 414 -3.16 10.36 -13.44
N CYS A 415 -3.83 9.30 -12.99
CA CYS A 415 -3.85 8.90 -11.58
C CYS A 415 -3.19 7.55 -11.31
N TYR A 416 -3.13 6.62 -12.28
CA TYR A 416 -2.47 5.32 -12.06
C TYR A 416 -0.98 5.48 -11.73
N GLY A 417 -0.33 6.55 -12.23
CA GLY A 417 1.04 6.91 -11.85
C GLY A 417 1.25 7.18 -10.35
N TRP A 418 0.19 7.33 -9.55
CA TRP A 418 0.33 7.38 -8.08
C TRP A 418 0.84 6.06 -7.50
N ARG A 419 0.70 4.94 -8.21
CA ARG A 419 1.29 3.63 -7.89
C ARG A 419 2.80 3.68 -7.70
N GLU A 420 3.51 4.61 -8.33
CA GLU A 420 4.93 4.86 -8.08
C GLU A 420 5.25 5.16 -6.60
N ASP A 421 4.24 5.54 -5.80
CA ASP A 421 4.40 5.67 -4.36
C ASP A 421 4.73 4.34 -3.68
N SER A 422 4.04 3.26 -4.00
CA SER A 422 4.31 1.95 -3.40
C SER A 422 5.68 1.42 -3.84
N GLU A 423 6.05 1.58 -5.11
CA GLU A 423 7.37 1.19 -5.61
C GLU A 423 8.50 1.98 -4.92
N SER A 424 8.31 3.29 -4.76
CA SER A 424 9.23 4.14 -4.01
C SER A 424 9.31 3.74 -2.54
N LEU A 425 8.21 3.27 -1.94
CA LEU A 425 8.18 2.76 -0.57
C LEU A 425 9.00 1.47 -0.45
N ASN A 426 8.76 0.52 -1.33
CA ASN A 426 9.41 -0.79 -1.37
C ASN A 426 10.93 -0.63 -1.55
N ASN A 427 11.35 0.22 -2.49
CA ASN A 427 12.76 0.56 -2.67
C ASN A 427 13.36 1.29 -1.45
N THR A 428 12.56 2.08 -0.70
CA THR A 428 13.04 2.69 0.54
C THR A 428 13.27 1.62 1.61
N LEU A 429 12.37 0.64 1.75
CA LEU A 429 12.51 -0.48 2.67
C LEU A 429 13.79 -1.29 2.36
N ASP A 430 13.96 -1.70 1.11
CA ASP A 430 15.13 -2.47 0.65
C ASP A 430 16.45 -1.72 0.92
N ARG A 431 16.49 -0.40 0.67
CA ARG A 431 17.69 0.41 0.93
C ARG A 431 17.94 0.67 2.41
N THR A 432 16.88 0.64 3.22
CA THR A 432 17.00 0.93 4.64
C THR A 432 17.56 -0.28 5.37
N LEU A 433 17.06 -1.48 5.10
CA LEU A 433 17.49 -2.68 5.79
C LEU A 433 18.97 -3.01 5.52
N TYR A 434 19.69 -3.40 6.57
CA TYR A 434 21.11 -3.74 6.45
C TYR A 434 21.33 -4.87 5.44
N GLY A 435 22.06 -4.57 4.37
CA GLY A 435 22.31 -5.51 3.27
C GLY A 435 21.06 -5.86 2.44
N GLY A 436 20.01 -5.04 2.50
CA GLY A 436 18.73 -5.30 1.81
C GLY A 436 18.02 -6.55 2.30
N ARG A 437 18.19 -6.90 3.58
CA ARG A 437 17.71 -8.14 4.18
C ARG A 437 16.96 -7.88 5.48
N MET A 438 15.92 -8.68 5.68
CA MET A 438 15.19 -8.74 6.92
C MET A 438 16.15 -8.98 8.10
N ILE A 439 15.94 -8.28 9.21
CA ILE A 439 16.80 -8.35 10.41
C ILE A 439 16.20 -9.26 11.51
N ALA A 440 15.25 -10.12 11.13
CA ALA A 440 14.51 -11.01 12.00
C ALA A 440 14.23 -12.37 11.34
N PHE A 441 14.15 -13.42 12.14
CA PHE A 441 14.09 -14.80 11.64
C PHE A 441 12.72 -15.44 11.79
N ALA A 442 11.94 -15.11 12.82
CA ALA A 442 10.60 -15.65 13.04
C ALA A 442 9.53 -14.70 12.46
N ALA A 443 8.41 -15.25 11.97
CA ALA A 443 7.34 -14.49 11.31
C ALA A 443 6.91 -13.25 12.12
N VAL A 444 6.51 -13.45 13.38
CA VAL A 444 6.09 -12.37 14.29
C VAL A 444 7.16 -11.28 14.43
N ARG A 445 8.44 -11.65 14.49
CA ARG A 445 9.54 -10.69 14.61
C ARG A 445 9.76 -9.92 13.32
N GLN A 446 9.61 -10.55 12.16
CA GLN A 446 9.68 -9.86 10.87
C GLN A 446 8.54 -8.84 10.76
N LEU A 447 7.34 -9.20 11.20
CA LEU A 447 6.21 -8.29 11.25
C LEU A 447 6.47 -7.11 12.20
N THR A 448 7.07 -7.32 13.39
CA THR A 448 7.48 -6.19 14.25
C THR A 448 8.57 -5.30 13.62
N VAL A 449 9.40 -5.82 12.70
CA VAL A 449 10.35 -5.00 11.94
C VAL A 449 9.61 -4.13 10.93
N MET A 450 8.61 -4.69 10.23
CA MET A 450 7.75 -3.94 9.31
C MET A 450 6.94 -2.85 10.02
N LEU A 451 6.38 -3.16 11.20
CA LEU A 451 5.75 -2.16 12.06
C LEU A 451 6.76 -1.06 12.45
N GLY A 452 7.98 -1.43 12.85
CA GLY A 452 9.04 -0.47 13.15
C GLY A 452 9.38 0.43 11.96
N PHE A 453 9.46 -0.13 10.75
CA PHE A 453 9.64 0.65 9.53
C PHE A 453 8.47 1.63 9.32
N ALA A 454 7.23 1.15 9.42
CA ALA A 454 6.04 1.97 9.26
C ALA A 454 6.00 3.15 10.26
N LEU A 455 6.23 2.85 11.55
CA LEU A 455 6.29 3.86 12.62
C LEU A 455 7.36 4.92 12.36
N GLY A 456 8.56 4.49 12.00
CA GLY A 456 9.66 5.42 11.78
C GLY A 456 9.44 6.30 10.55
N ARG A 457 8.84 5.76 9.48
CA ARG A 457 8.47 6.54 8.28
C ARG A 457 7.34 7.52 8.57
N ASN A 458 6.31 7.11 9.31
CA ASN A 458 5.22 7.99 9.73
C ASN A 458 5.72 9.12 10.64
N ALA A 459 6.64 8.83 11.58
CA ALA A 459 7.27 9.85 12.41
C ALA A 459 8.03 10.90 11.59
N ILE A 460 8.77 10.47 10.57
CA ILE A 460 9.48 11.36 9.65
C ILE A 460 8.48 12.23 8.87
N ALA A 461 7.41 11.63 8.34
CA ALA A 461 6.37 12.37 7.61
C ALA A 461 5.73 13.45 8.50
N ALA A 462 5.31 13.08 9.71
CA ALA A 462 4.74 13.99 10.69
C ALA A 462 5.71 15.13 11.09
N TYR A 463 7.00 14.80 11.28
CA TYR A 463 8.02 15.78 11.60
C TYR A 463 8.23 16.79 10.47
N LEU A 464 8.29 16.32 9.23
CA LEU A 464 8.44 17.18 8.05
C LEU A 464 7.19 17.98 7.74
N HIS A 465 5.99 17.45 8.02
CA HIS A 465 4.74 18.19 7.94
C HIS A 465 4.76 19.41 8.86
N ARG A 466 5.00 19.18 10.16
CA ARG A 466 5.09 20.24 11.18
C ARG A 466 6.20 21.26 10.95
N ARG A 467 7.29 20.88 10.27
CA ARG A 467 8.36 21.84 9.90
C ARG A 467 7.93 22.77 8.77
N ARG A 468 7.03 22.33 7.90
CA ARG A 468 6.48 23.14 6.80
C ARG A 468 5.31 24.03 7.25
N HIS A 469 4.62 23.63 8.31
CA HIS A 469 3.45 24.31 8.85
C HIS A 469 3.75 24.76 10.30
N PRO A 470 4.68 25.72 10.51
CA PRO A 470 5.08 26.12 11.85
C PRO A 470 3.93 26.78 12.63
N GLU A 471 2.93 27.35 11.96
CA GLU A 471 1.76 27.97 12.58
C GLU A 471 0.86 26.94 13.28
N GLU A 472 0.79 25.71 12.75
CA GLU A 472 0.12 24.55 13.36
C GLU A 472 0.87 23.98 14.59
N ARG A 473 2.06 24.51 14.94
CA ARG A 473 2.78 24.12 16.18
C ARG A 473 2.29 24.88 17.42
N THR A 474 1.58 25.98 17.23
CA THR A 474 1.20 26.94 18.29
C THR A 474 -0.26 26.84 18.72
N ALA A 475 -1.09 26.13 17.95
CA ALA A 475 -2.40 25.65 18.35
C ALA A 475 -2.27 24.29 19.05
#